data_AF-A0A4Y2W9H2-F1
#
_entry.id   AF-A0A4Y2W9H2-F1
#
_cell.length_a   1.000
_cell.length_b   1.000
_cell.length_c   1.000
_cell.angle_alpha   90.00
_cell.angle_beta   90.00
_cell.angle_gamma   90.00
#
_symmetry.space_group_name_H-M   'P 1'
#
loop_
_entity.id
_entity.type
_entity.pdbx_description
1 polymer ?
#
loop_
_entity_poly.entity_id
_entity_poly.type
_entity_poly.pdbx_seq_one_letter_code
_entity_poly.pdbx_strand_id
1 'polypeptide(L)'
;MGRRAIALHYIKRDWPQRDYFNPGEMNVKHPLLAEPHKIIIPPLHIKLGPVKNLVKAMDKNGPAFKYLHEKFPRLSVAKNKEGVSVRTQIKYLFRDSKFETSSK
;
A
#
# COMPACT_ATOMS: atom_id res chain seq x y z
N MET A 1 -6.49 25.78 -2.10
CA MET A 1 -6.66 25.17 -0.76
C MET A 1 -8.15 24.87 -0.62
N GLY A 2 -8.61 23.65 -0.94
CA GLY A 2 -10.02 23.27 -0.89
C GLY A 2 -10.34 22.58 0.43
N ARG A 3 -11.25 23.13 1.21
CA ARG A 3 -11.65 22.59 2.52
C ARG A 3 -12.25 21.19 2.30
N ARG A 4 -11.59 20.19 2.85
CA ARG A 4 -12.07 18.80 2.93
C ARG A 4 -13.48 18.81 3.53
N ALA A 5 -14.35 17.90 3.08
CA ALA A 5 -15.58 17.52 3.80
C ALA A 5 -15.20 16.72 5.06
N ILE A 6 -14.47 17.34 5.99
CA ILE A 6 -13.97 16.73 7.23
C ILE A 6 -15.14 16.31 8.11
N ALA A 7 -16.22 17.10 8.09
CA ALA A 7 -17.39 16.92 8.95
C ALA A 7 -18.05 15.54 8.85
N LEU A 8 -18.01 14.91 7.67
CA LEU A 8 -18.68 13.62 7.44
C LEU A 8 -17.74 12.42 7.44
N HIS A 9 -16.42 12.65 7.58
CA HIS A 9 -15.40 11.62 7.37
C HIS A 9 -15.51 10.44 8.35
N TYR A 10 -16.04 10.68 9.56
CA TYR A 10 -16.24 9.65 10.58
C TYR A 10 -17.71 9.23 10.75
N ILE A 11 -18.65 9.91 10.07
CA ILE A 11 -20.09 9.68 10.23
C ILE A 11 -20.62 8.78 9.11
N LYS A 12 -20.07 8.93 7.89
CA LYS A 12 -20.53 8.19 6.72
C LYS A 12 -19.78 6.86 6.59
N ARG A 13 -20.47 5.76 6.86
CA ARG A 13 -19.95 4.38 6.72
C ARG A 13 -19.99 3.90 5.27
N ASP A 14 -21.10 4.16 4.57
CA ASP A 14 -21.31 3.72 3.20
C ASP A 14 -21.06 4.88 2.22
N TRP A 15 -19.95 4.78 1.52
CA TRP A 15 -19.65 5.68 0.41
C TRP A 15 -20.26 5.12 -0.87
N PRO A 16 -21.00 5.93 -1.64
CA PRO A 16 -21.54 5.46 -2.91
C PRO A 16 -20.38 4.97 -3.78
N GLN A 17 -20.63 3.88 -4.51
CA GLN A 17 -19.67 3.36 -5.47
C GLN A 17 -19.29 4.50 -6.43
N ARG A 18 -18.00 4.70 -6.65
CA ARG A 18 -17.57 5.70 -7.62
C ARG A 18 -17.87 5.15 -9.00
N ASP A 19 -18.82 5.76 -9.69
CA ASP A 19 -19.17 5.38 -11.07
C ASP A 19 -18.03 5.68 -12.06
N TYR A 20 -17.11 6.59 -11.70
CA TYR A 20 -15.98 6.98 -12.53
C TYR A 20 -14.68 7.01 -11.71
N PHE A 21 -13.67 6.30 -12.18
CA PHE A 21 -12.29 6.41 -11.71
C PHE A 21 -11.55 7.37 -12.65
N ASN A 22 -11.60 8.68 -12.36
CA ASN A 22 -10.76 9.68 -13.02
C ASN A 22 -9.53 9.99 -12.14
N PRO A 23 -8.49 9.14 -12.15
CA PRO A 23 -7.28 9.39 -11.38
C PRO A 23 -6.62 10.66 -11.90
N GLY A 24 -6.54 11.68 -11.05
CA GLY A 24 -5.87 12.94 -11.34
C GLY A 24 -6.79 14.16 -11.29
N GLU A 25 -8.05 14.08 -11.68
CA GLU A 25 -8.88 15.29 -11.78
C GLU A 25 -9.12 15.99 -10.43
N MET A 26 -9.35 15.23 -9.36
CA MET A 26 -9.66 15.81 -8.05
C MET A 26 -8.44 16.15 -7.19
N ASN A 27 -7.24 15.71 -7.57
CA ASN A 27 -6.01 15.83 -6.75
C ASN A 27 -4.90 16.65 -7.43
N VAL A 28 -5.15 17.16 -8.63
CA VAL A 28 -4.20 17.94 -9.41
C VAL A 28 -4.44 19.43 -9.13
N LYS A 29 -3.57 20.03 -8.32
CA LYS A 29 -3.64 21.48 -7.99
C LYS A 29 -3.25 22.38 -9.16
N HIS A 30 -2.53 21.85 -10.14
CA HIS A 30 -1.96 22.58 -11.27
C HIS A 30 -2.20 21.79 -12.56
N PRO A 31 -2.58 22.42 -13.67
CA PRO A 31 -2.82 21.71 -14.93
C PRO A 31 -1.63 20.83 -15.32
N LEU A 32 -1.91 19.63 -15.84
CA LEU A 32 -0.89 18.66 -16.22
C LEU A 32 -0.07 19.22 -17.40
N LEU A 33 1.26 19.15 -17.29
CA LEU A 33 2.19 19.59 -18.35
C LEU A 33 2.19 18.65 -19.57
N ALA A 34 1.58 17.48 -19.44
CA ALA A 34 1.40 16.49 -20.49
C ALA A 34 0.01 15.87 -20.36
N GLU A 35 -0.59 15.45 -21.48
CA GLU A 35 -1.88 14.78 -21.46
C GLU A 35 -1.84 13.52 -20.58
N PRO A 36 -2.83 13.27 -19.70
CA PRO A 36 -2.83 12.14 -18.76
C PRO A 36 -2.59 10.79 -19.44
N HIS A 37 -3.15 10.57 -20.63
CA HIS A 37 -3.00 9.35 -21.42
C HIS A 37 -1.57 9.14 -21.96
N LYS A 38 -0.75 10.19 -21.96
CA LYS A 38 0.67 10.18 -22.34
C LYS A 38 1.59 10.02 -21.11
N ILE A 39 1.06 10.08 -19.89
CA ILE A 39 1.82 9.91 -18.65
C ILE A 39 1.95 8.40 -18.35
N ILE A 40 3.09 7.82 -18.70
CA ILE A 40 3.42 6.44 -18.34
C ILE A 40 3.83 6.41 -16.87
N ILE A 41 2.91 6.02 -15.98
CA ILE A 41 3.25 5.75 -14.59
C ILE A 41 4.05 4.43 -14.54
N PRO A 42 5.29 4.41 -14.02
CA PRO A 42 6.04 3.19 -13.93
C PRO A 42 5.29 2.16 -13.06
N PRO A 43 5.10 0.90 -13.53
CA PRO A 43 4.44 -0.17 -12.76
C PRO A 43 5.18 -0.55 -11.45
N LEU A 44 6.34 0.08 -11.21
CA LEU A 44 7.30 -0.27 -10.18
C LEU A 44 6.97 0.33 -8.81
N HIS A 45 6.45 1.56 -8.75
CA HIS A 45 6.34 2.32 -7.49
C HIS A 45 5.02 2.12 -6.73
N ILE A 46 3.94 1.69 -7.41
CA ILE A 46 2.63 1.52 -6.77
C ILE A 46 2.63 0.40 -5.73
N LYS A 47 3.41 -0.67 -5.93
CA LYS A 47 3.38 -1.86 -5.04
C LYS A 47 4.19 -1.70 -3.74
N LEU A 48 5.16 -0.78 -3.70
CA LEU A 48 6.00 -0.59 -2.51
C LEU A 48 5.25 0.05 -1.35
N GLY A 49 4.46 1.10 -1.63
CA GLY A 49 3.69 1.82 -0.59
C GLY A 49 2.68 0.94 0.16
N PRO A 50 1.77 0.22 -0.53
CA PRO A 50 0.78 -0.65 0.10
C PRO A 50 1.40 -1.75 0.95
N VAL A 51 2.48 -2.38 0.49
CA VAL A 51 3.15 -3.44 1.24
C VAL A 51 3.84 -2.89 2.48
N LYS A 52 4.46 -1.72 2.36
CA LYS A 52 5.02 -1.01 3.51
C LYS A 52 3.95 -0.74 4.56
N ASN A 53 2.77 -0.29 4.14
CA ASN A 53 1.65 -0.03 5.04
C ASN A 53 1.07 -1.30 5.65
N LEU A 54 0.98 -2.39 4.88
CA LEU A 54 0.58 -3.72 5.38
C LEU A 54 1.52 -4.19 6.49
N VAL A 55 2.83 -4.11 6.26
CA VAL A 55 3.82 -4.53 7.25
C VAL A 55 3.81 -3.66 8.51
N LYS A 56 3.53 -2.35 8.37
CA LYS A 56 3.37 -1.46 9.51
C LYS A 56 2.09 -1.72 10.32
N ALA A 57 1.03 -2.20 9.68
CA ALA A 57 -0.25 -2.51 10.30
C ALA A 57 -0.29 -3.91 10.95
N MET A 58 0.65 -4.80 10.60
CA MET A 58 0.75 -6.13 11.22
C MET A 58 1.11 -6.05 12.71
N ASP A 59 0.59 -7.00 13.48
CA ASP A 59 1.04 -7.22 14.85
C ASP A 59 2.50 -7.67 14.85
N LYS A 60 3.35 -6.89 15.52
CA LYS A 60 4.81 -7.12 15.60
C LYS A 60 5.16 -8.38 16.37
N ASN A 61 4.26 -8.87 17.22
CA ASN A 61 4.40 -10.12 17.96
C ASN A 61 3.57 -11.25 17.34
N GLY A 62 2.83 -10.95 16.27
CA GLY A 62 1.94 -11.90 15.62
C GLY A 62 2.68 -12.94 14.76
N PRO A 63 2.02 -14.07 14.46
CA PRO A 63 2.61 -15.16 13.67
C PRO A 63 3.05 -14.71 12.27
N ALA A 64 2.30 -13.81 11.62
CA ALA A 64 2.66 -13.27 10.30
C ALA A 64 3.97 -12.45 10.32
N PHE A 65 4.21 -11.64 11.36
CA PHE A 65 5.45 -10.87 11.48
C PHE A 65 6.64 -11.77 11.84
N LYS A 66 6.42 -12.79 12.68
CA LYS A 66 7.42 -13.83 12.95
C LYS A 66 7.80 -14.58 11.67
N TYR A 67 6.82 -14.96 10.86
CA TYR A 67 7.03 -15.62 9.57
C TYR A 67 7.85 -14.74 8.61
N LEU A 68 7.60 -13.43 8.56
CA LEU A 68 8.41 -12.49 7.77
C LEU A 68 9.88 -12.49 8.19
N HIS A 69 10.15 -12.53 9.49
CA HIS A 69 11.50 -12.58 10.02
C HIS A 69 12.21 -13.90 9.65
N GLU A 70 11.52 -15.02 9.78
CA GLU A 70 12.04 -16.35 9.39
C GLU A 70 12.27 -16.46 7.88
N LYS A 71 11.37 -15.88 7.07
CA LYS A 71 11.46 -15.92 5.60
C LYS A 71 12.58 -15.04 5.06
N PHE A 72 12.86 -13.92 5.71
CA PHE A 72 13.89 -12.97 5.32
C PHE A 72 14.93 -12.77 6.43
N PRO A 73 15.73 -13.79 6.77
CA PRO A 73 16.67 -13.73 7.90
C PRO A 73 17.81 -12.72 7.66
N ARG A 74 18.03 -12.30 6.41
CA ARG A 74 18.99 -11.25 6.03
C ARG A 74 18.47 -9.84 6.29
N LEU A 75 17.17 -9.66 6.54
CA LEU A 75 16.60 -8.38 6.91
C LEU A 75 16.68 -8.21 8.42
N SER A 76 17.13 -7.06 8.87
CA SER A 76 17.08 -6.74 10.30
C SER A 76 15.64 -6.54 10.75
N VAL A 77 15.37 -6.80 12.03
CA VAL A 77 14.08 -6.54 12.68
C VAL A 77 13.60 -5.10 12.41
N ALA A 78 14.51 -4.13 12.43
CA ALA A 78 14.20 -2.73 12.13
C ALA A 78 13.72 -2.52 10.69
N LYS A 79 14.35 -3.17 9.69
CA LYS A 79 13.93 -3.08 8.29
C LYS A 79 12.57 -3.73 8.05
N ASN A 80 12.29 -4.86 8.72
CA ASN A 80 10.97 -5.49 8.69
C ASN A 80 9.91 -4.60 9.34
N LYS A 81 10.20 -4.02 10.50
CA LYS A 81 9.27 -3.10 11.20
C LYS A 81 8.93 -1.85 10.39
N GLU A 82 9.88 -1.36 9.59
CA GLU A 82 9.66 -0.22 8.69
C GLU A 82 9.02 -0.61 7.36
N GLY A 83 8.77 -1.90 7.10
CA GLY A 83 8.21 -2.39 5.85
C GLY A 83 9.13 -2.15 4.65
N VAL A 84 10.45 -2.12 4.89
CA VAL A 84 11.46 -1.89 3.85
C VAL A 84 11.74 -3.22 3.16
N SER A 85 11.04 -3.46 2.06
CA SER A 85 11.20 -4.66 1.24
C SER A 85 11.56 -4.30 -0.20
N VAL A 86 12.41 -5.12 -0.82
CA VAL A 86 12.72 -5.02 -2.24
C VAL A 86 11.59 -5.69 -3.04
N ARG A 87 11.31 -5.21 -4.26
CA ARG A 87 10.25 -5.76 -5.13
C ARG A 87 10.30 -7.28 -5.26
N THR A 88 11.49 -7.87 -5.31
CA THR A 88 11.69 -9.32 -5.40
C THR A 88 11.14 -10.03 -4.16
N GLN A 89 11.41 -9.50 -2.96
CA GLN A 89 10.89 -10.04 -1.69
C GLN A 89 9.37 -9.94 -1.62
N ILE A 90 8.80 -8.81 -2.07
CA ILE A 90 7.35 -8.61 -2.16
C ILE A 90 6.69 -9.66 -3.07
N LYS A 91 7.26 -9.87 -4.27
CA LYS A 91 6.76 -10.87 -5.20
C LYS A 91 6.84 -12.29 -4.63
N TYR A 92 7.90 -12.61 -3.90
CA TYR A 92 8.03 -13.90 -3.23
C TYR A 92 7.00 -14.06 -2.12
N LEU A 93 6.79 -13.03 -1.30
CA LEU A 93 5.84 -13.05 -0.19
C LEU A 93 4.41 -13.31 -0.66
N PHE A 94 3.94 -12.58 -1.69
CA PHE A 94 2.59 -12.76 -2.23
C PHE A 94 2.39 -14.05 -3.05
N ARG A 95 3.46 -14.74 -3.42
CA ARG A 95 3.38 -16.05 -4.08
C ARG A 95 3.45 -17.21 -3.08
N ASP A 96 3.76 -16.92 -1.82
CA ASP A 96 3.91 -17.94 -0.80
C ASP A 96 2.57 -18.21 -0.13
N SER A 97 1.97 -19.37 -0.46
CA SER A 97 0.71 -19.79 0.13
C SER A 97 0.78 -19.92 1.66
N LYS A 98 1.97 -20.13 2.24
CA LYS A 98 2.15 -20.23 3.69
C LYS A 98 1.99 -18.89 4.40
N PHE A 99 2.23 -17.77 3.69
CA PHE A 99 2.02 -16.44 4.25
C PHE A 99 0.53 -16.13 4.43
N GLU A 100 -0.32 -16.57 3.51
CA GLU A 100 -1.78 -16.41 3.65
C GLU A 100 -2.33 -17.23 4.83
N THR A 101 -1.78 -18.42 5.06
CA THR A 101 -2.20 -19.28 6.18
C THR A 101 -1.71 -18.80 7.54
N SER A 102 -0.61 -18.05 7.62
CA SER A 102 -0.05 -17.53 8.88
C SER A 102 -0.64 -16.20 9.33
N SER A 103 -1.48 -15.59 8.50
CA SER A 103 -2.20 -14.35 8.80
C SER A 103 -3.65 -14.57 9.28
N LYS A 104 -4.09 -15.83 9.38
CA LYS A 104 -5.35 -16.24 10.03
C LYS A 104 -5.12 -16.46 11.52
#